data_AF-A0ABD1M5P5-F1
#
_entry.id   AF-A0ABD1M5P5-F1
#
_cell.length_a   1.000
_cell.length_b   1.000
_cell.length_c   1.000
_cell.angle_alpha   90.00
_cell.angle_beta   90.00
_cell.angle_gamma   90.00
#
_symmetry.space_group_name_H-M   'P 1'
#
loop_
_entity.id
_entity.type
_entity.pdbx_description
1 polymer ?
#
loop_
_entity_poly.entity_id
_entity_poly.type
_entity_poly.pdbx_seq_one_letter_code
_entity_poly.pdbx_strand_id
1 'polypeptide(L)'
;MKRVMQSWLPASRALLEMMICHLPSPASAQKYRVENLYEGPLDDPYAHAIRNCDPEGPLMLYVSKMIPASDKGRFYAFGRVFSAGLKGTVEDVPCGNTVAMVGLDHFITKNATLTDEKEVDAHPIRAMKFSVSPVVSVAVTSRVTSDLPKLLEA
;
A
#
# COMPACT_ATOMS: atom_id res chain seq x y z
N MET A 1 8.72 12.52 -37.75
CA MET A 1 9.17 13.26 -36.55
C MET A 1 9.19 12.43 -35.27
N LYS A 2 8.10 11.73 -34.88
CA LYS A 2 8.02 10.94 -33.63
C LYS A 2 9.14 9.90 -33.43
N ARG A 3 9.43 9.06 -34.44
CA ARG A 3 10.50 8.03 -34.36
C ARG A 3 11.90 8.63 -34.22
N VAL A 4 12.15 9.77 -34.87
CA VAL A 4 13.44 10.49 -34.80
C VAL A 4 13.65 11.04 -33.39
N MET A 5 12.63 11.68 -32.81
CA MET A 5 12.70 12.21 -31.44
C MET A 5 12.83 11.10 -30.38
N GLN A 6 12.14 9.97 -30.55
CA GLN A 6 12.29 8.81 -29.65
C GLN A 6 13.71 8.22 -29.66
N SER A 7 14.41 8.29 -30.80
CA SER A 7 15.77 7.79 -30.93
C SER A 7 16.81 8.82 -30.45
N TRP A 8 16.53 10.11 -30.67
CA TRP A 8 17.45 11.19 -30.37
C TRP A 8 17.41 11.62 -28.89
N LEU A 9 16.22 11.69 -28.29
CA LEU A 9 16.01 12.02 -26.89
C LEU A 9 15.00 11.04 -26.26
N PRO A 10 15.44 9.83 -25.86
CA PRO A 10 14.57 8.88 -25.18
C PRO A 10 14.08 9.45 -23.84
N ALA A 11 12.82 9.87 -23.78
CA ALA A 11 12.21 10.41 -22.58
C ALA A 11 12.28 9.44 -21.38
N SER A 12 12.20 8.13 -21.64
CA SER A 12 12.32 7.11 -20.59
C SER A 12 13.66 7.18 -19.85
N ARG A 13 14.76 7.45 -20.55
CA ARG A 13 16.09 7.55 -19.94
C ARG A 13 16.20 8.81 -19.08
N ALA A 14 15.79 9.95 -19.62
CA ALA A 14 15.82 11.22 -18.89
C ALA A 14 14.94 11.17 -17.63
N LEU A 15 13.75 10.58 -17.72
CA LEU A 15 12.86 10.43 -16.57
C LEU A 15 13.42 9.45 -15.54
N LEU A 16 13.96 8.31 -15.97
CA LEU A 16 14.54 7.32 -15.06
C LEU A 16 15.77 7.89 -14.33
N GLU A 17 16.63 8.61 -15.03
CA GLU A 17 17.81 9.25 -14.46
C GLU A 17 17.42 10.30 -13.41
N MET A 18 16.43 11.15 -13.72
CA MET A 18 15.87 12.09 -12.76
C MET A 18 15.28 11.37 -11.53
N MET A 19 14.56 10.27 -11.72
CA MET A 19 14.01 9.47 -10.62
C MET A 19 15.12 8.88 -9.75
N ILE A 20 16.15 8.27 -10.34
CA ILE A 20 17.26 7.65 -9.58
C ILE A 20 18.06 8.71 -8.82
N CYS A 21 18.33 9.87 -9.44
CA CYS A 21 19.16 10.91 -8.82
C CYS A 21 18.44 11.69 -7.73
N HIS A 22 17.11 11.83 -7.80
CA HIS A 22 16.35 12.71 -6.90
C HIS A 22 15.36 11.99 -5.98
N LEU A 23 14.91 10.77 -6.30
CA LEU A 23 14.04 10.01 -5.40
C LEU A 23 14.87 9.15 -4.43
N PRO A 24 14.66 9.29 -3.11
CA PRO A 24 15.36 8.47 -2.15
C PRO A 24 14.91 7.01 -2.22
N SER A 25 15.87 6.10 -2.01
CA SER A 25 15.61 4.68 -1.80
C SER A 25 14.69 4.43 -0.60
N PRO A 26 13.96 3.30 -0.55
CA PRO A 26 13.11 2.96 0.60
C PRO A 26 13.86 2.98 1.94
N ALA A 27 15.10 2.48 1.97
CA ALA A 27 15.93 2.42 3.17
C ALA A 27 16.38 3.80 3.67
N SER A 28 16.60 4.77 2.78
CA SER A 28 16.87 6.16 3.19
C SER A 28 15.58 6.92 3.52
N ALA A 29 14.50 6.66 2.77
CA ALA A 29 13.21 7.30 2.92
C ALA A 29 12.51 6.95 4.25
N GLN A 30 12.57 5.70 4.69
CA GLN A 30 11.88 5.27 5.90
C GLN A 30 12.49 5.88 7.17
N LYS A 31 13.80 6.13 7.19
CA LYS A 31 14.51 6.67 8.36
C LYS A 31 13.94 7.98 8.91
N TYR A 32 13.55 8.90 8.03
CA TYR A 32 12.95 10.19 8.41
C TYR A 32 11.42 10.19 8.31
N ARG A 33 10.81 9.13 7.76
CA ARG A 33 9.36 9.03 7.60
C ARG A 33 8.69 8.21 8.71
N VAL A 34 9.44 7.37 9.43
CA VAL A 34 8.91 6.50 10.49
C VAL A 34 8.10 7.30 11.52
N GLU A 35 8.58 8.48 11.91
CA GLU A 35 7.91 9.36 12.88
C GLU A 35 6.53 9.84 12.44
N ASN A 36 6.32 9.94 11.13
CA ASN A 36 5.03 10.34 10.56
C ASN A 36 4.16 9.15 10.18
N LEU A 37 4.75 7.97 10.01
CA LEU A 37 4.10 6.76 9.53
C LEU A 37 3.57 5.89 10.66
N TYR A 38 4.33 5.68 11.74
CA TYR A 38 3.96 4.77 12.82
C TYR A 38 3.25 5.54 13.94
N GLU A 39 2.13 5.02 14.45
CA GLU A 39 1.38 5.69 15.54
C GLU A 39 1.91 5.35 16.95
N GLY A 40 2.68 4.26 17.07
CA GLY A 40 3.23 3.81 18.35
C GLY A 40 4.54 4.52 18.76
N PRO A 41 5.11 4.13 19.91
CA PRO A 41 6.42 4.59 20.37
C PRO A 41 7.53 4.37 19.33
N LEU A 42 8.45 5.32 19.21
CA LEU A 42 9.61 5.20 18.29
C LEU A 42 10.70 4.26 18.80
N ASP A 43 10.64 3.91 20.09
CA ASP A 43 11.56 2.98 20.75
C ASP A 43 11.11 1.51 20.60
N ASP A 44 9.95 1.26 19.99
CA ASP A 44 9.45 -0.08 19.76
C ASP A 44 10.28 -0.85 18.72
N PRO A 45 10.37 -2.19 18.83
CA PRO A 45 11.04 -3.02 17.83
C PRO A 45 10.43 -2.83 16.43
N TYR A 46 9.12 -2.59 16.34
CA TYR A 46 8.41 -2.30 15.07
C TYR A 46 8.87 -0.99 14.44
N ALA A 47 8.97 0.08 15.24
CA ALA A 47 9.42 1.37 14.75
C ALA A 47 10.88 1.30 14.28
N HIS A 48 11.75 0.61 15.03
CA HIS A 48 13.13 0.37 14.62
C HIS A 48 13.24 -0.45 13.33
N ALA A 49 12.42 -1.48 13.18
CA ALA A 49 12.41 -2.33 12.00
C ALA A 49 11.92 -1.57 10.75
N ILE A 50 10.86 -0.76 10.88
CA ILE A 50 10.39 0.16 9.83
C ILE A 50 11.47 1.18 9.50
N ARG A 51 12.16 1.75 10.49
CA ARG A 51 13.20 2.78 10.29
C ARG A 51 14.38 2.23 9.50
N ASN A 52 14.77 0.99 9.77
CA ASN A 52 15.94 0.36 9.17
C ASN A 52 15.64 -0.42 7.89
N CYS A 53 14.37 -0.60 7.52
CA CYS A 53 13.96 -1.46 6.41
C CYS A 53 14.53 -2.88 6.60
N ASP A 54 14.32 -3.47 7.78
CA ASP A 54 14.92 -4.76 8.11
C ASP A 54 14.12 -5.92 7.48
N PRO A 55 14.74 -6.78 6.64
CA PRO A 55 14.09 -7.95 6.05
C PRO A 55 13.87 -9.10 7.04
N GLU A 56 14.57 -9.13 8.18
CA GLU A 56 14.42 -10.17 9.22
C GLU A 56 13.67 -9.64 10.45
N GLY A 57 13.23 -8.38 10.41
CA GLY A 57 12.44 -7.75 11.47
C GLY A 57 10.99 -8.23 11.51
N PRO A 58 10.18 -7.69 12.44
CA PRO A 58 8.76 -7.96 12.53
C PRO A 58 7.99 -7.56 11.25
N LEU A 59 6.98 -8.35 10.88
CA LEU A 59 6.21 -8.11 9.66
C LEU A 59 5.37 -6.85 9.80
N MET A 60 5.69 -5.83 9.02
CA MET A 60 4.92 -4.59 8.96
C MET A 60 4.55 -4.30 7.51
N LEU A 61 3.29 -4.52 7.16
CA LEU A 61 2.76 -4.23 5.82
C LEU A 61 1.60 -3.25 5.92
N TYR A 62 1.59 -2.23 5.06
CA TYR A 62 0.46 -1.30 4.95
C TYR A 62 -0.30 -1.49 3.65
N VAL A 63 -1.58 -1.83 3.76
CA VAL A 63 -2.53 -1.86 2.64
C VAL A 63 -3.04 -0.44 2.39
N SER A 64 -2.73 0.11 1.22
CA SER A 64 -3.07 1.49 0.85
C SER A 64 -4.38 1.59 0.07
N LYS A 65 -4.70 0.59 -0.74
CA LYS A 65 -5.88 0.61 -1.61
C LYS A 65 -6.31 -0.80 -1.98
N MET A 66 -7.61 -1.02 -2.02
CA MET A 66 -8.23 -2.20 -2.63
C MET A 66 -8.42 -1.95 -4.13
N ILE A 67 -7.86 -2.80 -4.98
CA ILE A 67 -7.96 -2.72 -6.44
C ILE A 67 -8.97 -3.80 -6.88
N PRO A 68 -10.03 -3.45 -7.63
CA PRO A 68 -10.99 -4.44 -8.11
C PRO A 68 -10.29 -5.41 -9.08
N ALA A 69 -10.47 -6.71 -8.85
CA ALA A 69 -10.04 -7.73 -9.80
C ALA A 69 -10.99 -7.78 -11.01
N SER A 70 -10.54 -8.38 -12.11
CA SER A 70 -11.41 -8.65 -13.27
C SER A 70 -12.56 -9.61 -12.94
N ASP A 71 -12.39 -10.42 -11.89
CA ASP A 71 -13.41 -11.30 -11.36
C ASP A 71 -14.37 -10.51 -10.47
N LYS A 72 -15.67 -10.56 -10.80
CA LYS A 72 -16.72 -9.86 -10.06
C LYS A 72 -16.71 -10.27 -8.59
N GLY A 73 -16.46 -9.32 -7.70
CA GLY A 73 -16.54 -9.48 -6.24
C GLY A 73 -15.23 -9.75 -5.53
N ARG A 74 -14.10 -9.89 -6.25
CA ARG A 74 -12.78 -10.04 -5.62
C ARG A 74 -11.99 -8.74 -5.67
N PHE A 75 -11.32 -8.43 -4.57
CA PHE A 75 -10.44 -7.27 -4.47
C PHE A 75 -9.01 -7.70 -4.15
N TYR A 76 -8.05 -7.05 -4.81
CA TYR A 76 -6.64 -7.15 -4.47
C TYR A 76 -6.27 -6.08 -3.46
N ALA A 77 -5.71 -6.49 -2.32
CA ALA A 77 -5.13 -5.57 -1.36
C ALA A 77 -3.76 -5.11 -1.89
N PHE A 78 -3.67 -3.86 -2.32
CA PHE A 78 -2.42 -3.25 -2.76
C PHE A 78 -1.75 -2.51 -1.61
N GLY A 79 -0.51 -2.90 -1.31
CA GLY A 79 0.21 -2.40 -0.16
C GLY A 79 1.71 -2.36 -0.35
N ARG A 80 2.40 -1.89 0.68
CA ARG A 80 3.86 -1.85 0.75
C ARG A 80 4.33 -2.56 2.00
N VAL A 81 5.39 -3.35 1.84
CA VAL A 81 6.10 -4.01 2.94
C VAL A 81 7.09 -3.00 3.52
N PHE A 82 6.99 -2.70 4.81
CA PHE A 82 7.90 -1.81 5.53
C PHE A 82 9.02 -2.57 6.23
N SER A 83 8.71 -3.73 6.81
CA SER A 83 9.67 -4.64 7.43
C SER A 83 9.21 -6.09 7.31
N ALA A 84 10.18 -7.01 7.41
CA ALA A 84 10.12 -8.43 7.08
C ALA A 84 10.04 -8.77 5.58
N GLY A 85 10.44 -9.99 5.24
CA GLY A 85 10.14 -10.64 3.96
C GLY A 85 8.80 -11.36 4.02
N LEU A 86 7.88 -11.01 3.11
CA LEU A 86 6.59 -11.71 3.02
C LEU A 86 6.77 -12.98 2.19
N LYS A 87 6.58 -14.13 2.84
CA LYS A 87 6.61 -15.45 2.20
C LYS A 87 5.20 -15.84 1.79
N GLY A 88 4.97 -16.01 0.49
CA GLY A 88 3.66 -16.33 -0.06
C GLY A 88 3.74 -17.22 -1.29
N THR A 89 2.83 -17.01 -2.23
CA THR A 89 2.83 -17.69 -3.54
C THR A 89 4.00 -17.26 -4.43
N VAL A 90 4.60 -16.10 -4.15
CA VAL A 90 5.90 -15.67 -4.70
C VAL A 90 6.98 -16.01 -3.67
N GLU A 91 8.13 -16.51 -4.14
CA GLU A 91 9.16 -17.15 -3.31
C GLU A 91 9.65 -16.30 -2.13
N ASP A 92 9.76 -14.99 -2.30
CA ASP A 92 10.00 -14.03 -1.21
C ASP A 92 9.78 -12.59 -1.72
N VAL A 93 9.09 -11.75 -0.96
CA VAL A 93 9.04 -10.30 -1.24
C VAL A 93 9.72 -9.53 -0.11
N PRO A 94 10.90 -8.95 -0.36
CA PRO A 94 11.64 -8.24 0.68
C PRO A 94 11.00 -6.90 1.04
N CYS A 95 11.37 -6.40 2.21
CA CYS A 95 10.98 -5.09 2.72
C CYS A 95 11.31 -3.95 1.73
N GLY A 96 10.44 -2.93 1.70
CA GLY A 96 10.55 -1.78 0.82
C GLY A 96 9.73 -1.90 -0.46
N ASN A 97 9.37 -3.12 -0.89
CA ASN A 97 8.62 -3.38 -2.11
C ASN A 97 7.11 -3.24 -1.94
N THR A 98 6.43 -3.00 -3.08
CA THR A 98 4.97 -3.01 -3.16
C THR A 98 4.46 -4.38 -3.57
N VAL A 99 3.38 -4.83 -2.93
CA VAL A 99 2.76 -6.14 -3.14
C VAL A 99 1.27 -6.01 -3.38
N ALA A 100 0.72 -6.94 -4.16
CA ALA A 100 -0.70 -7.14 -4.29
C ALA A 100 -1.04 -8.52 -3.70
N MET A 101 -1.98 -8.55 -2.76
CA MET A 101 -2.42 -9.76 -2.08
C MET A 101 -3.88 -10.08 -2.41
N VAL A 102 -4.23 -11.36 -2.40
CA VAL A 102 -5.56 -11.88 -2.69
C VAL A 102 -6.13 -12.52 -1.43
N GLY A 103 -7.45 -12.43 -1.21
CA GLY A 103 -8.14 -13.10 -0.10
C GLY A 103 -8.25 -12.30 1.20
N LEU A 104 -7.90 -11.01 1.16
CA LEU A 104 -8.05 -10.06 2.27
C LEU A 104 -9.28 -9.15 2.12
N ASP A 105 -10.08 -9.38 1.09
CA ASP A 105 -11.25 -8.60 0.71
C ASP A 105 -12.37 -8.65 1.75
N HIS A 106 -12.58 -9.80 2.40
CA HIS A 106 -13.58 -9.92 3.47
C HIS A 106 -13.20 -9.19 4.76
N PHE A 107 -11.91 -8.91 4.98
CA PHE A 107 -11.41 -8.37 6.25
C PHE A 107 -11.04 -6.89 6.16
N ILE A 108 -10.65 -6.40 4.97
CA ILE A 108 -10.11 -5.04 4.78
C ILE A 108 -11.04 -4.25 3.87
N THR A 109 -11.64 -3.18 4.39
CA THR A 109 -12.53 -2.32 3.60
C THR A 109 -11.80 -1.21 2.84
N LYS A 110 -10.78 -0.57 3.44
CA LYS A 110 -10.11 0.61 2.85
C LYS A 110 -8.59 0.54 2.96
N ASN A 111 -8.08 0.53 4.18
CA ASN A 111 -6.68 0.42 4.52
C ASN A 111 -6.55 -0.44 5.77
N ALA A 112 -5.39 -1.06 5.93
CA ALA A 112 -5.07 -1.86 7.10
C ALA A 112 -3.56 -1.95 7.26
N THR A 113 -3.12 -2.17 8.48
CA THR A 113 -1.75 -2.62 8.76
C THR A 113 -1.82 -4.11 9.05
N LEU A 114 -1.00 -4.91 8.38
CA LEU A 114 -0.91 -6.35 8.60
C LEU A 114 0.42 -6.64 9.30
N THR A 115 0.34 -7.50 10.30
CA THR A 115 1.45 -7.99 11.11
C THR A 115 1.27 -9.48 11.36
N ASP A 116 2.32 -10.15 11.82
CA ASP A 116 2.23 -11.57 12.18
C ASP A 116 1.45 -11.77 13.48
N GLU A 117 0.79 -12.93 13.62
CA GLU A 117 -0.03 -13.27 14.82
C GLU A 117 0.76 -13.26 16.14
N LYS A 118 2.10 -13.39 16.06
CA LYS A 118 3.00 -13.40 17.23
C LYS A 118 3.30 -12.01 17.77
N GLU A 119 2.92 -10.97 17.04
CA GLU A 119 3.29 -9.58 17.29
C GLU A 119 2.12 -8.81 17.90
N VAL A 120 1.91 -9.02 19.20
CA VAL A 120 0.71 -8.52 19.91
C VAL A 120 0.79 -7.02 20.24
N ASP A 121 2.00 -6.45 20.29
CA ASP A 121 2.23 -5.05 20.68
C ASP A 121 2.41 -4.10 19.47
N ALA A 122 2.13 -4.57 18.26
CA ALA A 122 2.28 -3.77 17.05
C ALA A 122 1.19 -2.69 16.96
N HIS A 123 1.60 -1.46 16.68
CA HIS A 123 0.69 -0.34 16.47
C HIS A 123 0.40 -0.13 14.97
N PRO A 124 -0.79 0.39 14.61
CA PRO A 124 -1.12 0.62 13.21
C PRO A 124 -0.25 1.72 12.60
N ILE A 125 0.00 1.58 11.30
CA ILE A 125 0.52 2.67 10.47
C ILE A 125 -0.59 3.69 10.26
N ARG A 126 -0.23 4.96 10.44
CA ARG A 126 -1.13 6.10 10.35
C ARG A 126 -1.84 6.13 9.00
N ALA A 127 -3.17 6.18 9.08
CA ALA A 127 -4.00 6.30 7.89
C ALA A 127 -3.65 7.57 7.10
N MET A 128 -3.68 7.47 5.77
CA MET A 128 -3.46 8.62 4.90
C MET A 128 -4.47 9.72 5.20
N LYS A 129 -3.96 10.92 5.48
CA LYS A 129 -4.76 12.14 5.46
C LYS A 129 -4.98 12.54 4.01
N PHE A 130 -6.21 12.43 3.55
CA PHE A 130 -6.58 12.98 2.24
C PHE A 130 -6.59 14.51 2.35
N SER A 131 -5.94 15.18 1.38
CA SER A 131 -5.93 16.65 1.31
C SER A 131 -7.32 17.23 1.06
N VAL A 132 -8.28 16.39 0.68
CA VAL A 132 -9.63 16.77 0.31
C VAL A 132 -10.63 16.02 1.17
N SER A 133 -11.63 16.74 1.65
CA SER A 133 -12.81 16.16 2.29
C SER A 133 -13.85 15.85 1.22
N PRO A 134 -14.53 14.68 1.25
CA PRO A 134 -15.65 14.42 0.36
C PRO A 134 -16.83 15.32 0.74
N VAL A 135 -17.05 16.40 -0.02
CA VAL A 135 -18.12 17.38 0.24
C VAL A 135 -19.45 16.99 -0.43
N VAL A 136 -19.37 16.27 -1.55
CA VAL A 136 -20.55 15.91 -2.35
C VAL A 136 -21.21 14.68 -1.74
N SER A 137 -22.48 14.82 -1.35
CA SER A 137 -23.34 13.71 -0.93
C SER A 137 -24.42 13.48 -1.98
N VAL A 138 -24.67 12.21 -2.31
CA VAL A 138 -25.68 11.79 -3.28
C VAL A 138 -26.49 10.68 -2.65
N ALA A 139 -27.83 10.79 -2.69
CA ALA A 139 -28.71 9.71 -2.28
C ALA A 139 -28.81 8.69 -3.41
N VAL A 140 -28.54 7.41 -3.12
CA VAL A 140 -28.66 6.30 -4.06
C VAL A 140 -29.83 5.43 -3.62
N THR A 141 -30.79 5.21 -4.51
CA THR A 141 -31.93 4.32 -4.27
C THR A 141 -32.05 3.30 -5.40
N SER A 142 -32.40 2.07 -5.06
CA SER A 142 -32.69 1.06 -6.08
C SER A 142 -34.01 1.43 -6.78
N ARG A 143 -34.00 1.42 -8.11
CA ARG A 143 -35.24 1.64 -8.88
C ARG A 143 -36.28 0.54 -8.61
N VAL A 144 -35.80 -0.66 -8.31
CA VAL A 144 -36.61 -1.84 -7.99
C VAL A 144 -36.34 -2.24 -6.53
N THR A 145 -37.38 -2.48 -5.75
CA THR A 145 -37.26 -2.81 -4.32
C THR A 145 -36.64 -4.19 -4.09
N SER A 146 -36.84 -5.14 -5.00
CA SER A 146 -36.26 -6.49 -4.93
C SER A 146 -34.75 -6.52 -5.14
N ASP A 147 -34.16 -5.49 -5.75
CA ASP A 147 -32.72 -5.41 -6.02
C ASP A 147 -31.94 -4.67 -4.92
N LEU A 148 -32.62 -4.26 -3.85
CA LEU A 148 -31.98 -3.62 -2.70
C LEU A 148 -30.81 -4.44 -2.10
N PRO A 149 -30.89 -5.78 -1.96
CA PRO A 149 -29.77 -6.58 -1.45
C PRO A 149 -28.54 -6.48 -2.37
N LYS A 150 -28.75 -6.50 -3.69
CA LYS A 150 -27.66 -6.39 -4.67
C LYS A 150 -27.00 -5.00 -4.66
N LEU A 151 -27.76 -3.95 -4.29
CA LEU A 151 -27.22 -2.61 -4.14
C LEU A 151 -26.33 -2.48 -2.89
N LEU A 152 -26.63 -3.24 -1.83
CA LEU A 152 -25.84 -3.23 -0.60
C LEU A 152 -24.53 -4.03 -0.74
N GLU A 153 -24.51 -5.03 -1.62
CA GLU A 153 -23.34 -5.88 -1.89
C GLU A 153 -22.41 -5.34 -3.00
N ALA A 154 -22.84 -4.29 -3.71
CA ALA A 154 -22.10 -3.66 -4.81
C ALA A 154 -21.09 -2.60 -4.32
#